data_AF-A0A3M2SGD1-F1
#
_entry.id   AF-A0A3M2SGD1-F1
#
_cell.length_a   1.000
_cell.length_b   1.000
_cell.length_c   1.000
_cell.angle_alpha   90.00
_cell.angle_beta   90.00
_cell.angle_gamma   90.00
#
_symmetry.space_group_name_H-M   'P 1'
#
loop_
_entity.id
_entity.type
_entity.pdbx_description
1 polymer ?
#
loop_
_entity_poly.entity_id
_entity_poly.type
_entity_poly.pdbx_seq_one_letter_code
_entity_poly.pdbx_strand_id
1 'polypeptide(L)'
;MTPLCIMLLVNHDNTSIPGQWAILVAKDRRHKGTLFRAFERRSRGINREIRNDFVIDRRETVSIITLGAVLDSEVPLLEEIATEVDMPWPKGACSKKFDCREWVILFVQGLVQESFLRPCVMDKLRMAREIELDGPALRV
;
A
#
# COMPACT_ATOMS: atom_id res chain seq x y z
N MET A 1 20.35 -11.28 -10.06
CA MET A 1 18.87 -11.14 -10.02
C MET A 1 18.54 -9.67 -9.99
N THR A 2 17.51 -9.23 -10.72
CA THR A 2 17.07 -7.82 -10.68
C THR A 2 16.17 -7.64 -9.45
N PRO A 3 16.42 -6.64 -8.60
CA PRO A 3 15.58 -6.40 -7.43
C PRO A 3 14.18 -5.89 -7.84
N LEU A 4 13.19 -6.20 -7.01
CA LEU A 4 11.84 -5.65 -7.07
C LEU A 4 11.79 -4.35 -6.25
N CYS A 5 11.02 -3.38 -6.69
CA CYS A 5 10.77 -2.15 -5.97
C CYS A 5 9.58 -2.31 -5.02
N ILE A 6 9.74 -1.87 -3.78
CA ILE A 6 8.62 -1.63 -2.85
C ILE A 6 8.10 -0.23 -3.12
N MET A 7 6.87 -0.13 -3.62
CA MET A 7 6.24 1.13 -4.05
C MET A 7 4.96 1.38 -3.26
N LEU A 8 4.86 2.57 -2.66
CA LEU A 8 3.58 3.08 -2.17
C LEU A 8 2.77 3.58 -3.37
N LEU A 9 1.56 3.06 -3.50
CA LEU A 9 0.54 3.54 -4.42
C LEU A 9 -0.42 4.44 -3.67
N VAL A 10 -0.64 5.64 -4.19
CA VAL A 10 -1.60 6.62 -3.67
C VAL A 10 -2.61 6.89 -4.78
N ASN A 11 -3.83 6.37 -4.65
CA ASN A 11 -4.90 6.55 -5.63
C ASN A 11 -5.62 7.89 -5.39
N HIS A 12 -5.85 8.63 -6.48
CA HIS A 12 -6.50 9.95 -6.48
C HIS A 12 -7.95 9.95 -6.99
N ASP A 13 -8.43 8.84 -7.56
CA ASP A 13 -9.73 8.77 -8.23
C ASP A 13 -10.89 8.38 -7.29
N ASN A 14 -12.05 8.98 -7.59
CA ASN A 14 -13.40 8.87 -6.98
C ASN A 14 -13.98 7.43 -6.90
N THR A 15 -13.25 6.48 -6.32
CA THR A 15 -13.84 5.23 -5.84
C THR A 15 -14.35 5.46 -4.42
N SER A 16 -15.51 4.90 -4.10
CA SER A 16 -16.27 5.12 -2.86
C SER A 16 -15.60 4.62 -1.56
N ILE A 17 -14.28 4.51 -1.55
CA ILE A 17 -13.44 4.17 -0.40
C ILE A 17 -12.38 5.27 -0.25
N PRO A 18 -12.54 6.22 0.68
CA PRO A 18 -11.53 7.24 0.95
C PRO A 18 -10.27 6.61 1.57
N GLY A 19 -9.07 7.01 1.14
CA GLY A 19 -7.80 6.64 1.83
C GLY A 19 -7.05 5.41 1.30
N GLN A 20 -7.15 5.07 0.02
CA GLN A 20 -6.48 3.86 -0.51
C GLN A 20 -5.00 4.06 -0.80
N TRP A 21 -4.19 3.91 0.24
CA TRP A 21 -2.81 3.50 0.07
C TRP A 21 -2.73 2.00 -0.18
N ALA A 22 -1.76 1.59 -0.98
CA ALA A 22 -1.38 0.21 -1.13
C ALA A 22 0.14 0.10 -1.30
N ILE A 23 0.71 -1.04 -0.97
CA ILE A 23 2.09 -1.36 -1.33
C ILE A 23 2.08 -2.29 -2.53
N LEU A 24 2.82 -1.95 -3.58
CA LEU A 24 3.09 -2.81 -4.72
C LEU A 24 4.56 -3.21 -4.69
N VAL A 25 4.82 -4.51 -4.74
CA VAL A 25 6.16 -5.07 -4.92
C VAL A 25 6.26 -5.61 -6.33
N ALA A 26 6.98 -4.89 -7.19
CA ALA A 26 7.13 -5.22 -8.61
C ALA A 26 8.43 -4.63 -9.15
N LYS A 27 8.87 -5.09 -10.33
CA LYS A 27 10.07 -4.54 -11.00
C LYS A 27 9.93 -3.04 -11.30
N ASP A 28 8.76 -2.62 -11.78
CA ASP A 28 8.35 -1.24 -11.92
C ASP A 28 6.80 -1.17 -12.05
N ARG A 29 6.25 0.05 -12.20
CA ARG A 29 4.80 0.29 -12.30
C ARG A 29 4.08 -0.40 -13.45
N ARG A 30 4.79 -0.87 -14.48
CA ARG A 30 4.23 -1.52 -15.68
C ARG A 30 4.25 -3.04 -15.60
N HIS A 31 4.91 -3.60 -14.60
CA HIS A 31 5.06 -5.04 -14.45
C HIS A 31 4.03 -5.59 -13.47
N LYS A 32 3.73 -6.88 -13.63
CA LYS A 32 2.98 -7.63 -12.63
C LYS A 32 3.80 -7.71 -11.34
N GLY A 33 3.11 -7.72 -10.21
CA GLY A 33 3.72 -7.91 -8.90
C GLY A 33 2.70 -8.27 -7.84
N THR A 34 3.12 -8.14 -6.58
CA THR A 34 2.29 -8.44 -5.41
C THR A 34 1.78 -7.16 -4.79
N LEU A 35 0.46 -7.03 -4.68
CA LEU A 35 -0.23 -5.89 -4.07
C LEU A 35 -0.64 -6.23 -2.64
N PHE A 36 -0.35 -5.33 -1.71
CA PHE A 36 -0.73 -5.37 -0.31
C PHE A 36 -1.60 -4.17 0.02
N ARG A 37 -2.81 -4.38 0.52
CA ARG A 37 -3.70 -3.28 0.91
C ARG A 37 -4.71 -3.67 1.98
N ALA A 38 -5.27 -2.68 2.63
CA ALA A 38 -6.56 -2.80 3.30
C ALA A 38 -7.68 -2.47 2.30
N PHE A 39 -8.71 -3.30 2.24
CA PHE A 39 -9.84 -3.15 1.32
C PHE A 39 -11.18 -3.43 2.04
N GLU A 40 -12.17 -2.57 1.79
CA GLU A 40 -13.51 -2.75 2.34
C GLU A 40 -14.37 -3.68 1.48
N ARG A 41 -14.84 -4.77 2.09
CA ARG A 41 -15.90 -5.62 1.53
C ARG A 41 -17.24 -5.24 2.16
N ARG A 42 -18.23 -4.92 1.31
CA ARG A 42 -19.59 -4.46 1.70
C ARG A 42 -20.24 -5.20 2.87
N SER A 43 -20.02 -6.50 3.02
CA SER A 43 -20.62 -7.35 4.07
C SER A 43 -19.64 -7.85 5.14
N ARG A 44 -18.35 -7.50 5.04
CA ARG A 44 -17.29 -8.03 5.93
C ARG A 44 -16.38 -6.95 6.51
N GLY A 45 -16.68 -5.68 6.24
CA GLY A 45 -15.86 -4.55 6.67
C GLY A 45 -14.51 -4.48 5.95
N ILE A 46 -13.58 -3.72 6.52
CA ILE A 46 -12.21 -3.58 6.03
C ILE A 46 -11.41 -4.83 6.37
N ASN A 47 -10.76 -5.39 5.37
CA ASN A 47 -9.94 -6.59 5.47
C ASN A 47 -8.60 -6.36 4.77
N ARG A 48 -7.56 -7.04 5.21
CA ARG A 48 -6.31 -7.15 4.45
C ARG A 48 -6.53 -7.95 3.18
N GLU A 49 -5.90 -7.51 2.09
CA GLU A 49 -5.79 -8.24 0.84
C GLU A 49 -4.32 -8.29 0.40
N ILE A 50 -3.88 -9.49 0.04
CA ILE A 50 -2.63 -9.75 -0.66
C ILE A 50 -3.01 -10.33 -2.02
N ARG A 51 -2.62 -9.67 -3.11
CA ARG A 51 -2.99 -10.06 -4.47
C ARG A 51 -1.76 -10.18 -5.35
N ASN A 52 -1.51 -11.42 -5.79
CA ASN A 52 -0.48 -11.75 -6.76
C ASN A 52 -0.92 -11.42 -8.20
N ASP A 53 0.04 -11.32 -9.11
CA ASP A 53 -0.16 -10.98 -10.52
C ASP A 53 -0.89 -9.64 -10.76
N PHE A 54 -0.81 -8.71 -9.81
CA PHE A 54 -1.45 -7.40 -9.92
C PHE A 54 -0.68 -6.50 -10.88
N VAL A 55 -1.40 -5.77 -11.72
CA VAL A 55 -0.87 -4.71 -12.59
C VAL A 55 -1.74 -3.48 -12.43
N ILE A 56 -1.11 -2.30 -12.33
CA ILE A 56 -1.83 -1.02 -12.27
C ILE A 56 -2.52 -0.79 -13.61
N ASP A 57 -3.82 -0.50 -13.59
CA ASP A 57 -4.54 -0.13 -14.82
C ASP A 57 -3.98 1.22 -15.32
N ARG A 58 -3.68 1.30 -16.61
CA ARG A 58 -3.16 2.52 -17.24
C ARG A 58 -4.14 3.70 -17.19
N ARG A 59 -5.41 3.44 -16.89
CA ARG A 59 -6.47 4.45 -16.77
C ARG A 59 -6.59 5.04 -15.36
N GLU A 60 -5.99 4.41 -14.35
CA GLU A 60 -6.07 4.88 -12.97
C GLU A 60 -5.08 6.02 -12.70
N THR A 61 -5.54 7.06 -12.00
CA THR A 61 -4.68 8.16 -11.55
C THR A 61 -4.03 7.79 -10.22
N VAL A 62 -2.83 7.19 -10.29
CA VAL A 62 -2.07 6.73 -9.10
C VAL A 62 -0.71 7.43 -9.02
N SER A 63 -0.46 8.11 -7.90
CA SER A 63 0.90 8.53 -7.54
C SER A 63 1.70 7.35 -6.98
N ILE A 64 2.98 7.30 -7.33
CA ILE A 64 3.87 6.20 -6.94
C ILE A 64 5.07 6.77 -6.21
N ILE A 65 5.33 6.26 -5.01
CA ILE A 65 6.49 6.64 -4.20
C ILE A 65 7.31 5.38 -3.93
N THR A 66 8.55 5.34 -4.42
CA THR A 66 9.46 4.23 -4.14
C THR A 66 9.98 4.33 -2.70
N LEU A 67 9.74 3.27 -1.94
CA LEU A 67 10.13 3.15 -0.54
C LEU A 67 11.49 2.46 -0.41
N GLY A 68 11.71 1.39 -1.19
CA GLY A 68 12.93 0.59 -1.16
C GLY A 68 12.92 -0.49 -2.24
N ALA A 69 13.78 -1.50 -2.06
CA ALA A 69 13.91 -2.61 -2.98
C ALA A 69 14.21 -3.92 -2.24
N VAL A 70 13.74 -5.03 -2.77
CA VAL A 70 13.87 -6.39 -2.22
C VAL A 70 14.18 -7.38 -3.34
N LEU A 71 14.65 -8.57 -2.96
CA LEU A 71 14.80 -9.71 -3.85
C LEU A 71 13.47 -10.45 -3.99
N ASP A 72 13.29 -11.12 -5.13
CA ASP A 72 12.10 -11.94 -5.39
C ASP A 72 11.90 -13.04 -4.33
N SER A 73 13.00 -13.62 -3.84
CA SER A 73 12.99 -14.61 -2.75
C SER A 73 12.51 -14.07 -1.40
N GLU A 74 12.45 -12.76 -1.22
CA GLU A 74 12.02 -12.11 0.02
C GLU A 74 10.51 -11.81 0.04
N VAL A 75 9.83 -11.87 -1.11
CA VAL A 75 8.38 -11.58 -1.20
C VAL A 75 7.54 -12.43 -0.24
N PRO A 76 7.79 -13.75 -0.06
CA PRO A 76 7.04 -14.53 0.92
C PRO A 76 7.17 -14.01 2.36
N LEU A 77 8.33 -13.45 2.74
CA LEU A 77 8.53 -12.86 4.07
C LEU A 77 7.72 -11.56 4.23
N LEU A 78 7.59 -10.78 3.16
CA LEU A 78 6.71 -9.61 3.16
C LEU A 78 5.24 -10.00 3.32
N GLU A 79 4.80 -11.13 2.73
CA GLU A 79 3.45 -11.68 2.92
C GLU A 79 3.21 -12.15 4.36
N GLU A 80 4.21 -12.77 4.99
CA GLU A 80 4.18 -13.17 6.40
C GLU A 80 4.03 -11.95 7.31
N ILE A 81 4.89 -10.93 7.15
CA ILE A 81 4.80 -9.67 7.91
C ILE A 81 3.44 -9.00 7.71
N ALA A 82 2.96 -8.90 6.46
CA ALA A 82 1.64 -8.35 6.19
C ALA A 82 0.54 -9.14 6.91
N THR A 83 0.73 -10.45 7.09
CA THR A 83 -0.22 -11.34 7.75
C THR A 83 -0.25 -11.14 9.26
N GLU A 84 0.89 -10.86 9.86
CA GLU A 84 1.07 -10.61 11.29
C GLU A 84 0.70 -9.19 11.74
N VAL A 85 0.71 -8.23 10.82
CA VAL A 85 0.25 -6.86 11.12
C VAL A 85 -1.21 -6.89 11.54
N ASP A 86 -1.43 -6.51 12.80
CA ASP A 86 -2.76 -6.36 13.37
C ASP A 86 -3.60 -5.36 12.58
N MET A 87 -4.85 -5.73 12.32
CA MET A 87 -5.81 -4.79 11.75
C MET A 87 -6.10 -3.72 12.80
N PRO A 88 -5.87 -2.42 12.52
CA PRO A 88 -6.09 -1.36 13.50
C PRO A 88 -7.57 -1.13 13.82
N TRP A 89 -8.47 -1.83 13.11
CA TRP A 89 -9.92 -1.70 13.28
C TRP A 89 -10.54 -3.02 13.73
N PRO A 90 -11.64 -2.96 14.48
CA PRO A 90 -12.38 -4.14 14.87
C PRO A 90 -12.96 -4.87 13.64
N LYS A 91 -13.17 -6.17 13.78
CA LYS A 91 -13.80 -7.00 12.74
C LYS A 91 -15.16 -6.41 12.35
N GLY A 92 -15.38 -6.20 11.05
CA GLY A 92 -16.60 -5.58 10.52
C GLY A 92 -16.61 -4.04 10.48
N ALA A 93 -15.49 -3.38 10.83
CA ALA A 93 -15.32 -1.94 10.65
C ALA A 93 -15.49 -1.49 9.18
N CYS A 94 -16.01 -0.29 8.95
CA CYS A 94 -16.30 0.25 7.61
C CYS A 94 -15.58 1.58 7.33
N SER A 95 -15.19 1.83 6.08
CA SER A 95 -14.28 2.95 5.70
C SER A 95 -14.87 4.34 5.96
N LYS A 96 -16.20 4.47 6.00
CA LYS A 96 -16.88 5.72 6.40
C LYS A 96 -16.44 6.25 7.78
N LYS A 97 -15.83 5.41 8.61
CA LYS A 97 -15.34 5.76 9.95
C LYS A 97 -13.85 5.51 10.14
N PHE A 98 -13.17 4.84 9.20
CA PHE A 98 -11.84 4.28 9.39
C PHE A 98 -10.99 4.42 8.13
N ASP A 99 -9.73 4.81 8.33
CA ASP A 99 -8.84 5.23 7.26
C ASP A 99 -7.91 4.10 6.81
N CYS A 100 -8.15 3.53 5.63
CA CYS A 100 -7.39 2.38 5.12
C CYS A 100 -5.87 2.59 5.07
N ARG A 101 -5.38 3.85 5.09
CA ARG A 101 -3.96 4.20 5.17
C ARG A 101 -3.28 3.68 6.44
N GLU A 102 -3.99 3.59 7.56
CA GLU A 102 -3.38 3.21 8.85
C GLU A 102 -2.75 1.81 8.79
N TRP A 103 -3.42 0.85 8.13
CA TRP A 103 -2.87 -0.49 7.97
C TRP A 103 -1.59 -0.49 7.11
N VAL A 104 -1.52 0.34 6.05
CA VAL A 104 -0.31 0.46 5.23
C VAL A 104 0.85 1.04 6.03
N ILE A 105 0.59 2.02 6.89
CA ILE A 105 1.61 2.60 7.78
C ILE A 105 2.14 1.53 8.73
N LEU A 106 1.26 0.73 9.35
CA LEU A 106 1.67 -0.36 10.23
C LEU A 106 2.45 -1.44 9.49
N PHE A 107 2.04 -1.79 8.27
CA PHE A 107 2.76 -2.75 7.45
C PHE A 107 4.16 -2.25 7.10
N VAL A 108 4.31 -1.01 6.64
CA VAL A 108 5.63 -0.43 6.34
C VAL A 108 6.48 -0.32 7.60
N GLN A 109 5.88 -0.04 8.77
CA GLN A 109 6.59 -0.06 10.04
C GLN A 109 7.12 -1.47 10.36
N GLY A 110 6.34 -2.52 10.12
CA GLY A 110 6.81 -3.91 10.23
C GLY A 110 7.99 -4.20 9.30
N LEU A 111 7.93 -3.73 8.05
CA LEU A 111 9.05 -3.86 7.10
C LEU A 111 10.31 -3.10 7.55
N VAL A 112 10.16 -1.99 8.27
CA VAL A 112 11.30 -1.27 8.88
C VAL A 112 11.87 -2.04 10.06
N GLN A 113 11.02 -2.61 10.91
CA GLN A 113 11.43 -3.42 12.07
C GLN A 113 12.22 -4.66 11.64
N GLU A 114 11.78 -5.32 10.57
CA GLU A 114 12.45 -6.47 9.97
C GLU A 114 13.58 -6.09 9.00
N SER A 115 14.00 -4.82 8.98
CA SER A 115 15.14 -4.31 8.19
C SER A 115 15.02 -4.41 6.65
N PHE A 116 13.84 -4.70 6.10
CA PHE A 116 13.58 -4.62 4.65
C PHE A 116 13.56 -3.18 4.14
N LEU A 117 13.20 -2.22 4.99
CA LEU A 117 13.16 -0.80 4.67
C LEU A 117 13.99 0.01 5.66
N ARG A 118 14.59 1.10 5.19
CA ARG A 118 15.30 2.04 6.05
C ARG A 118 14.30 2.85 6.90
N PRO A 119 14.63 3.21 8.15
CA PRO A 119 13.74 4.01 9.00
C PRO A 119 13.27 5.33 8.39
N CYS A 120 14.10 5.98 7.56
CA CYS A 120 13.74 7.24 6.88
C CYS A 120 12.55 7.12 5.90
N VAL A 121 12.11 5.90 5.57
CA VAL A 121 10.89 5.67 4.79
C VAL A 121 9.65 6.17 5.51
N MET A 122 9.63 6.14 6.86
CA MET A 122 8.49 6.62 7.63
C MET A 122 8.24 8.13 7.43
N ASP A 123 9.29 8.91 7.19
CA ASP A 123 9.15 10.34 6.84
C ASP A 123 8.50 10.52 5.46
N LYS A 124 8.81 9.66 4.49
CA LYS A 124 8.15 9.68 3.18
C LYS A 124 6.66 9.41 3.30
N LEU A 125 6.27 8.47 4.17
CA LEU A 125 4.86 8.21 4.46
C LEU A 125 4.21 9.41 5.12
N ARG A 126 4.84 9.99 6.14
CA ARG A 126 4.31 11.19 6.82
C ARG A 126 4.07 12.33 5.82
N MET A 127 5.04 12.60 4.95
CA MET A 127 4.88 13.60 3.88
C MET A 127 3.75 13.24 2.91
N ALA A 128 3.65 11.98 2.48
CA ALA A 128 2.57 11.53 1.59
C ALA A 128 1.17 11.69 2.23
N ARG A 129 1.07 11.64 3.56
CA ARG A 129 -0.16 11.86 4.32
C ARG A 129 -0.52 13.35 4.44
N GLU A 130 0.49 14.21 4.52
CA GLU A 130 0.37 15.67 4.56
C GLU A 130 0.03 16.28 3.19
N ILE A 131 0.18 15.53 2.10
CA ILE A 131 -0.43 15.88 0.83
C ILE A 131 -1.95 15.76 1.01
N GLU A 132 -2.60 16.87 1.37
CA GLU A 132 -4.04 17.02 1.21
C GLU A 132 -4.36 16.79 -0.27
N LEU A 133 -4.96 15.65 -0.58
CA LEU A 133 -5.45 15.31 -1.91
C LEU A 133 -6.76 16.01 -2.25
N ASP A 134 -7.07 17.12 -1.57
CA ASP A 134 -8.05 18.11 -2.02
C ASP A 134 -7.39 19.02 -3.07
N GLY A 135 -6.96 18.41 -4.16
CA GLY A 135 -6.34 19.11 -5.29
C GLY A 135 -6.72 18.44 -6.60
N PRO A 136 -7.09 19.20 -7.65
CA PRO A 136 -7.46 18.61 -8.93
C PRO A 136 -6.30 17.76 -9.48
N ALA A 137 -6.63 16.59 -10.03
CA ALA A 137 -5.67 15.66 -10.61
C ALA A 137 -4.66 16.41 -11.51
N LEU A 138 -3.40 16.39 -11.12
CA LEU A 138 -2.31 16.93 -11.94
C LEU A 138 -2.15 16.04 -13.16
N ARG A 139 -2.59 16.54 -14.31
CA ARG A 139 -2.26 15.95 -15.62
C ARG A 139 -0.80 16.26 -15.92
N VAL A 140 0.03 15.22 -16.02
CA VAL A 140 1.36 15.28 -16.62
C VAL A 140 1.32 14.60 -17.98
#